data_AF-A0A7L4PGW5-F1
#
_entry.id   AF-A0A7L4PGW5-F1
#
_cell.length_a   1.000
_cell.length_b   1.000
_cell.length_c   1.000
_cell.angle_alpha   90.00
_cell.angle_beta   90.00
_cell.angle_gamma   90.00
#
_symmetry.space_group_name_H-M   'P 1'
#
loop_
_entity.id
_entity.type
_entity.pdbx_description
1 polymer ?
#
loop_
_entity_poly.entity_id
_entity_poly.type
_entity_poly.pdbx_seq_one_letter_code
_entity_poly.pdbx_strand_id
1 'polypeptide(L)'
;MRVACLQFDVQTCQREANSLQALTLARFALQEGAEILIFPELFLTGFCYSPQGPEEPPYHSLDPFRELVKDHGCLVMGSMMGGRLNLGFALERGGLQTRAKVHPFGREREYFQGGRTIAPLQTGRGMVGLQICYDLRFPEVARKLCAAGAEMLVTVAQFPAVRLDHWRTLVKARAIENQIHHLACNSCGQSAGGQSMMVDPRGRVMASAESDREVLLAEVDLAERDEARGEVTCWQDRRPEVY
;
A
#
# COMPACT_ATOMS: atom_id res chain seq x y z
N MET A 1 8.53 12.82 -7.85
CA MET A 1 8.19 11.54 -8.52
C MET A 1 6.69 11.42 -8.54
N ARG A 2 6.12 10.95 -9.66
CA ARG A 2 4.67 10.87 -9.79
C ARG A 2 4.16 9.51 -9.32
N VAL A 3 3.16 9.52 -8.44
CA VAL A 3 2.59 8.31 -7.82
C VAL A 3 1.12 8.18 -8.21
N ALA A 4 0.67 6.95 -8.44
CA ALA A 4 -0.73 6.61 -8.66
C ALA A 4 -1.26 5.64 -7.60
N CYS A 5 -2.39 5.97 -6.96
CA CYS A 5 -3.25 5.00 -6.27
C CYS A 5 -4.36 4.56 -7.24
N LEU A 6 -4.45 3.26 -7.50
CA LEU A 6 -5.37 2.68 -8.47
C LEU A 6 -6.59 2.11 -7.74
N GLN A 7 -7.57 2.97 -7.47
CA GLN A 7 -8.79 2.61 -6.74
C GLN A 7 -9.78 1.94 -7.68
N PHE A 8 -10.14 0.69 -7.40
CA PHE A 8 -11.17 -0.03 -8.14
C PHE A 8 -11.90 -1.06 -7.28
N ASP A 9 -13.04 -1.54 -7.79
CA ASP A 9 -13.85 -2.57 -7.15
C ASP A 9 -13.20 -3.94 -7.36
N VAL A 10 -12.66 -4.51 -6.28
CA VAL A 10 -11.98 -5.81 -6.32
C VAL A 10 -13.02 -6.92 -6.22
N GLN A 11 -13.26 -7.59 -7.34
CA GLN A 11 -14.27 -8.64 -7.43
C GLN A 11 -13.76 -9.93 -6.78
N THR A 12 -14.44 -10.40 -5.73
CA THR A 12 -14.01 -11.58 -4.99
C THR A 12 -14.01 -12.83 -5.86
N CYS A 13 -12.90 -13.57 -5.85
CA CYS A 13 -12.65 -14.78 -6.64
C CYS A 13 -12.59 -14.60 -8.17
N GLN A 14 -12.54 -13.37 -8.69
CA GLN A 14 -12.54 -13.09 -10.14
C GLN A 14 -11.14 -12.65 -10.64
N ARG A 15 -10.17 -13.57 -10.60
CA ARG A 15 -8.76 -13.25 -10.87
C ARG A 15 -8.50 -12.58 -12.22
N GLU A 16 -9.07 -13.13 -13.29
CA GLU A 16 -8.85 -12.62 -14.65
C GLU A 16 -9.46 -11.23 -14.84
N ALA A 17 -10.69 -11.03 -14.36
CA ALA A 17 -11.38 -9.74 -14.45
C ALA A 17 -10.64 -8.64 -13.67
N ASN A 18 -10.21 -8.95 -12.45
CA ASN A 18 -9.43 -8.03 -11.62
C ASN A 18 -8.07 -7.69 -12.26
N SER A 19 -7.36 -8.70 -12.80
CA SER A 19 -6.09 -8.49 -13.49
C SER A 19 -6.24 -7.58 -14.71
N LEU A 20 -7.27 -7.83 -15.54
CA LEU A 20 -7.56 -6.99 -16.70
C LEU A 20 -7.83 -5.53 -16.29
N GLN A 21 -8.69 -5.33 -15.29
CA GLN A 21 -9.02 -4.00 -14.78
C GLN A 21 -7.79 -3.28 -14.21
N ALA A 22 -7.00 -3.98 -13.39
CA ALA A 22 -5.78 -3.45 -12.80
C ALA A 22 -4.77 -3.01 -13.88
N LEU A 23 -4.57 -3.83 -14.92
CA LEU A 23 -3.69 -3.51 -16.05
C LEU A 23 -4.20 -2.33 -16.88
N THR A 24 -5.51 -2.21 -17.09
CA THR A 24 -6.09 -1.05 -17.78
C THR A 24 -5.80 0.25 -17.02
N LEU A 25 -6.04 0.26 -15.71
CA LEU A 25 -5.78 1.44 -14.87
C LEU A 25 -4.28 1.72 -14.77
N ALA A 26 -3.44 0.68 -14.71
CA ALA A 26 -1.97 0.81 -14.71
C ALA A 26 -1.48 1.53 -15.97
N ARG A 27 -1.92 1.09 -17.14
CA ARG A 27 -1.51 1.70 -18.42
C ARG A 27 -1.95 3.16 -18.51
N PHE A 28 -3.15 3.48 -18.03
CA PHE A 28 -3.60 4.87 -17.95
C PHE A 28 -2.70 5.70 -17.01
N ALA A 29 -2.42 5.21 -15.81
CA ALA A 29 -1.53 5.90 -14.86
C ALA A 29 -0.12 6.13 -15.44
N LEU A 30 0.42 5.14 -16.17
CA LEU A 30 1.72 5.23 -16.84
C LEU A 30 1.71 6.25 -18.00
N GLN A 31 0.61 6.33 -18.77
CA GLN A 31 0.45 7.37 -19.79
C GLN A 31 0.43 8.77 -19.18
N GLU A 32 -0.14 8.89 -17.98
CA GLU A 32 -0.07 10.08 -17.14
C GLU A 32 1.28 10.26 -16.43
N GLY A 33 2.30 9.46 -16.75
CA GLY A 33 3.65 9.62 -16.22
C GLY A 33 3.87 9.13 -14.80
N ALA A 34 2.97 8.32 -14.23
CA ALA A 34 3.19 7.69 -12.94
C ALA A 34 4.42 6.77 -12.96
N GLU A 35 5.24 6.86 -11.94
CA GLU A 35 6.44 6.05 -11.74
C GLU A 35 6.23 4.95 -10.71
N ILE A 36 5.27 5.15 -9.79
CA ILE A 36 4.85 4.21 -8.77
C ILE A 36 3.35 3.95 -8.91
N LEU A 37 2.98 2.68 -9.01
CA LEU A 37 1.61 2.19 -9.13
C LEU A 37 1.24 1.43 -7.86
N ILE A 38 0.27 1.92 -7.10
CA ILE A 38 -0.18 1.33 -5.84
C ILE A 38 -1.58 0.76 -6.02
N PHE A 39 -1.70 -0.55 -5.88
CA PHE A 39 -2.96 -1.29 -5.94
C PHE A 39 -3.54 -1.57 -4.56
N PRO A 40 -4.86 -1.82 -4.46
CA PRO A 40 -5.52 -2.19 -3.21
C PRO A 40 -5.02 -3.51 -2.60
N GLU A 41 -5.51 -3.81 -1.41
CA GLU A 41 -5.25 -5.10 -0.75
C GLU A 41 -5.85 -6.27 -1.55
N LEU A 42 -5.08 -7.35 -1.72
CA LEU A 42 -5.49 -8.57 -2.44
C LEU A 42 -6.15 -8.29 -3.80
N PHE A 43 -5.65 -7.29 -4.53
CA PHE A 43 -6.33 -6.71 -5.69
C PHE A 43 -6.64 -7.70 -6.82
N LEU A 44 -5.93 -8.83 -6.89
CA LEU A 44 -6.17 -9.86 -7.90
C LEU A 44 -7.33 -10.80 -7.53
N THR A 45 -7.56 -11.10 -6.26
CA THR A 45 -8.51 -12.14 -5.85
C THR A 45 -9.61 -11.65 -4.93
N GLY A 46 -9.43 -10.49 -4.31
CA GLY A 46 -10.13 -10.11 -3.09
C GLY A 46 -9.94 -11.15 -1.99
N PHE A 47 -10.86 -11.16 -1.03
CA PHE A 47 -10.91 -12.16 0.05
C PHE A 47 -11.53 -13.49 -0.42
N CYS A 48 -10.97 -14.05 -1.50
CA CYS A 48 -11.36 -15.35 -2.00
C CYS A 48 -10.77 -16.46 -1.12
N TYR A 49 -11.61 -17.06 -0.27
CA TYR A 49 -11.20 -18.14 0.63
C TYR A 49 -11.46 -19.54 0.09
N SER A 50 -12.05 -19.65 -1.10
CA SER A 50 -12.19 -20.92 -1.81
C SER A 50 -10.79 -21.48 -2.10
N PRO A 51 -10.58 -22.82 -2.07
CA PRO A 51 -9.28 -23.43 -2.37
C PRO A 51 -8.87 -23.19 -3.83
N GLN A 52 -8.34 -22.01 -4.09
CA GLN A 52 -7.32 -21.79 -5.09
C GLN A 52 -6.02 -22.17 -4.38
N GLY A 53 -5.32 -23.20 -4.86
CA GLY A 53 -4.09 -23.68 -4.21
C GLY A 53 -3.14 -22.51 -3.87
N PRO A 54 -2.31 -22.65 -2.82
CA PRO A 54 -1.40 -21.59 -2.41
C PRO A 54 -0.55 -21.13 -3.60
N GLU A 55 -0.52 -19.82 -3.85
CA GLU A 55 0.43 -19.27 -4.81
C GLU A 55 1.80 -19.20 -4.14
N GLU A 56 2.78 -19.83 -4.78
CA GLU A 56 4.17 -19.91 -4.30
C GLU A 56 5.09 -19.13 -5.25
N PRO A 57 6.30 -18.75 -4.80
CA PRO A 57 7.30 -18.16 -5.69
C PRO A 57 7.47 -18.99 -6.98
N PRO A 58 7.54 -18.33 -8.15
CA PRO A 58 7.74 -16.90 -8.34
C PRO A 58 6.45 -16.06 -8.31
N TYR A 59 5.29 -16.59 -7.94
CA TYR A 59 4.00 -15.89 -7.98
C TYR A 59 3.61 -15.46 -9.40
N HIS A 60 3.19 -16.43 -10.21
CA HIS A 60 2.85 -16.25 -11.62
C HIS A 60 1.69 -15.29 -11.87
N SER A 61 0.85 -15.02 -10.87
CA SER A 61 -0.21 -14.01 -11.00
C SER A 61 0.34 -12.60 -11.21
N LEU A 62 1.62 -12.36 -10.89
CA LEU A 62 2.32 -11.11 -11.16
C LEU A 62 2.98 -11.05 -12.55
N ASP A 63 2.97 -12.11 -13.35
CA ASP A 63 3.63 -12.12 -14.67
C ASP A 63 3.16 -10.98 -15.60
N PRO A 64 1.85 -10.65 -15.70
CA PRO A 64 1.42 -9.50 -16.49
C PRO A 64 1.98 -8.15 -15.99
N PHE A 65 2.22 -8.03 -14.68
CA PHE A 65 2.80 -6.84 -14.06
C PHE A 65 4.32 -6.81 -14.21
N ARG A 66 4.99 -7.97 -14.30
CA ARG A 66 6.41 -8.06 -14.64
C ARG A 66 6.68 -7.52 -16.04
N GLU A 67 5.86 -7.86 -17.02
CA GLU A 67 5.99 -7.28 -18.36
C GLU A 67 5.75 -5.77 -18.35
N LEU A 68 4.76 -5.29 -17.59
CA LEU A 68 4.51 -3.86 -17.40
C LEU A 68 5.71 -3.12 -16.77
N VAL A 69 6.34 -3.71 -15.75
CA VAL A 69 7.57 -3.19 -15.11
C VAL A 69 8.76 -3.20 -16.06
N LYS A 70 8.90 -4.26 -16.86
CA LYS A 70 9.96 -4.38 -17.88
C LYS A 70 9.81 -3.30 -18.94
N ASP A 71 8.61 -3.08 -19.46
CA ASP A 71 8.34 -2.12 -20.52
C ASP A 71 8.48 -0.66 -20.04
N HIS A 72 8.03 -0.36 -18.81
CA HIS A 72 7.93 1.03 -18.35
C HIS A 72 8.93 1.44 -17.26
N GLY A 73 9.63 0.49 -16.61
CA GLY A 73 10.55 0.80 -15.52
C GLY A 73 9.89 1.39 -14.27
N CYS A 74 8.59 1.10 -14.08
CA CYS A 74 7.82 1.54 -12.92
C CYS A 74 8.01 0.61 -11.71
N LEU A 75 7.57 1.08 -10.55
CA LEU A 75 7.41 0.30 -9.32
C LEU A 75 5.94 -0.07 -9.15
N VAL A 76 5.63 -1.35 -9.00
CA VAL A 76 4.28 -1.85 -8.72
C VAL A 76 4.18 -2.33 -7.28
N MET A 77 3.18 -1.84 -6.56
CA MET A 77 2.92 -2.17 -5.16
C MET A 77 1.49 -2.65 -4.97
N GLY A 78 1.30 -3.56 -4.03
CA GLY A 78 0.00 -4.16 -3.75
C GLY A 78 0.11 -5.23 -2.68
N SER A 79 -0.89 -6.09 -2.58
CA SER A 79 -0.76 -7.37 -1.89
C SER A 79 -1.46 -8.50 -2.63
N MET A 80 -1.03 -9.72 -2.35
CA MET A 80 -1.50 -10.95 -2.95
C MET A 80 -1.55 -12.08 -1.92
N MET A 81 -2.21 -13.18 -2.26
CA MET A 81 -2.14 -14.39 -1.47
C MET A 81 -0.79 -15.09 -1.68
N GLY A 82 -0.06 -15.36 -0.60
CA GLY A 82 1.15 -16.20 -0.60
C GLY A 82 0.99 -17.34 0.39
N GLY A 83 0.35 -18.41 -0.06
CA GLY A 83 -0.13 -19.48 0.81
C GLY A 83 -1.03 -18.96 1.94
N ARG A 84 -0.64 -19.20 3.20
CA ARG A 84 -1.37 -18.72 4.39
C ARG A 84 -0.98 -17.29 4.79
N LEU A 85 -0.44 -16.48 3.89
CA LEU A 85 -0.06 -15.09 4.17
C LEU A 85 -0.77 -14.15 3.20
N ASN A 86 -1.20 -13.01 3.70
CA ASN A 86 -1.46 -11.85 2.87
C ASN A 86 -0.11 -11.13 2.67
N LEU A 87 0.50 -11.32 1.50
CA LEU A 87 1.83 -10.81 1.17
C LEU A 87 1.69 -9.47 0.45
N GLY A 88 2.06 -8.40 1.14
CA GLY A 88 2.35 -7.13 0.51
C GLY A 88 3.65 -7.21 -0.28
N PHE A 89 3.74 -6.49 -1.39
CA PHE A 89 4.90 -6.55 -2.27
C PHE A 89 5.27 -5.20 -2.89
N ALA A 90 6.51 -5.15 -3.33
CA ALA A 90 7.09 -4.15 -4.23
C ALA A 90 7.76 -4.91 -5.38
N LEU A 91 7.31 -4.67 -6.60
CA LEU A 91 7.80 -5.29 -7.82
C LEU A 91 8.40 -4.22 -8.74
N GLU A 92 9.67 -4.37 -9.06
CA GLU A 92 10.40 -3.51 -10.00
C GLU A 92 11.39 -4.34 -10.83
N ARG A 93 12.15 -3.71 -11.74
CA ARG A 93 13.11 -4.42 -12.59
C ARG A 93 14.17 -5.21 -11.79
N GLY A 94 14.49 -4.75 -10.58
CA GLY A 94 15.40 -5.43 -9.65
C GLY A 94 14.83 -6.69 -9.01
N GLY A 95 13.53 -6.95 -9.16
CA GLY A 95 12.86 -8.15 -8.66
C GLY A 95 11.66 -7.85 -7.76
N LEU A 96 11.28 -8.86 -6.99
CA LEU A 96 10.13 -8.83 -6.08
C LEU A 96 10.61 -8.82 -4.62
N GLN A 97 10.23 -7.78 -3.89
CA GLN A 97 10.34 -7.71 -2.43
C GLN A 97 8.97 -7.99 -1.82
N THR A 98 8.91 -8.71 -0.71
CA THR A 98 7.63 -9.03 -0.03
C THR A 98 7.71 -8.82 1.48
N ARG A 99 6.56 -8.53 2.08
CA ARG A 99 6.34 -8.63 3.52
C ARG A 99 4.92 -9.11 3.81
N ALA A 100 4.76 -9.92 4.84
CA ALA A 100 3.44 -10.38 5.25
C ALA A 100 2.69 -9.34 6.12
N LYS A 101 1.37 -9.25 5.94
CA LYS A 101 0.45 -8.55 6.85
C LYS A 101 0.66 -9.08 8.26
N VAL A 102 0.90 -8.19 9.22
CA VAL A 102 1.19 -8.62 10.60
C VAL A 102 -0.11 -8.93 11.34
N HIS A 103 -1.17 -8.17 11.07
CA HIS A 103 -2.43 -8.28 11.78
C HIS A 103 -3.58 -8.74 10.87
N PRO A 104 -3.84 -10.06 10.74
CA PRO A 104 -5.06 -10.55 10.10
C PRO A 104 -6.32 -10.08 10.86
N PHE A 105 -7.32 -9.61 10.12
CA PHE A 105 -8.54 -9.01 10.68
C PHE A 105 -9.74 -9.95 10.66
N GLY A 106 -10.38 -10.14 11.81
CA GLY A 106 -11.62 -10.92 11.92
C GLY A 106 -11.48 -12.32 11.32
N ARG A 107 -12.36 -12.66 10.37
CA ARG A 107 -12.40 -13.96 9.69
C ARG A 107 -11.14 -14.28 8.89
N GLU A 108 -10.35 -13.28 8.50
CA GLU A 108 -9.05 -13.51 7.84
C GLU A 108 -8.16 -14.46 8.66
N ARG A 109 -8.28 -14.47 9.99
CA ARG A 109 -7.47 -15.31 10.90
C ARG A 109 -7.66 -16.81 10.69
N GLU A 110 -8.77 -17.23 10.10
CA GLU A 110 -9.01 -18.64 9.75
C GLU A 110 -8.10 -19.08 8.59
N TYR A 111 -7.74 -18.15 7.70
CA TYR A 111 -7.07 -18.40 6.43
C TYR A 111 -5.62 -17.90 6.42
N PHE A 112 -5.36 -16.75 7.03
CA PHE A 112 -4.07 -16.07 7.06
C PHE A 112 -3.41 -16.12 8.44
N GLN A 113 -2.11 -16.34 8.45
CA GLN A 113 -1.21 -16.15 9.58
C GLN A 113 -0.66 -14.72 9.57
N GLY A 114 -0.36 -14.21 10.76
CA GLY A 114 0.32 -12.92 10.91
C GLY A 114 1.81 -13.03 10.57
N GLY A 115 2.30 -12.07 9.80
CA GLY A 115 3.73 -11.86 9.58
C GLY A 115 4.48 -11.61 10.89
N ARG A 116 5.75 -12.03 10.94
CA ARG A 116 6.59 -11.94 12.14
C ARG A 116 7.64 -10.83 12.08
N THR A 117 7.70 -10.12 10.95
CA THR A 117 8.71 -9.08 10.69
C THR A 117 8.03 -7.79 10.24
N ILE A 118 8.61 -6.67 10.65
CA ILE A 118 8.23 -5.33 10.23
C ILE A 118 9.53 -4.64 9.83
N ALA A 119 9.76 -4.58 8.53
CA ALA A 119 10.88 -3.91 7.90
C ALA A 119 10.40 -3.27 6.58
N PRO A 120 10.96 -2.13 6.18
CA PRO A 120 10.68 -1.53 4.89
C PRO A 120 11.14 -2.42 3.74
N LEU A 121 10.49 -2.27 2.59
CA LEU A 121 10.90 -2.90 1.33
C LEU A 121 11.94 -2.00 0.66
N GLN A 122 13.09 -2.55 0.30
CA GLN A 122 14.11 -1.82 -0.44
C GLN A 122 13.74 -1.77 -1.92
N THR A 123 13.68 -0.57 -2.50
CA THR A 123 13.36 -0.37 -3.92
C THR A 123 14.31 0.64 -4.56
N GLY A 124 14.34 0.69 -5.89
CA GLY A 124 15.01 1.75 -6.65
C GLY A 124 14.39 3.15 -6.44
N ARG A 125 13.25 3.25 -5.74
CA ARG A 125 12.54 4.49 -5.39
C ARG A 125 12.71 4.87 -3.91
N GLY A 126 13.59 4.18 -3.18
CA GLY A 126 13.84 4.39 -1.75
C GLY A 126 13.30 3.26 -0.88
N MET A 127 13.44 3.42 0.45
CA MET A 127 12.94 2.45 1.42
C MET A 127 11.45 2.66 1.69
N VAL A 128 10.62 1.67 1.37
CA VAL A 128 9.15 1.81 1.44
C VAL A 128 8.58 1.10 2.65
N GLY A 129 7.97 1.84 3.57
CA GLY A 129 7.22 1.27 4.67
C GLY A 129 5.82 0.84 4.23
N LEU A 130 5.63 -0.44 3.93
CA LEU A 130 4.33 -0.96 3.49
C LEU A 130 3.49 -1.45 4.67
N GLN A 131 2.24 -0.98 4.79
CA GLN A 131 1.19 -1.46 5.69
C GLN A 131 0.06 -2.10 4.88
N ILE A 132 -0.61 -3.09 5.45
CA ILE A 132 -1.75 -3.76 4.79
C ILE A 132 -2.99 -3.62 5.67
N CYS A 133 -3.92 -2.78 5.20
CA CYS A 133 -5.26 -2.57 5.75
C CYS A 133 -5.31 -2.44 7.27
N TYR A 134 -5.56 -3.53 7.99
CA TYR A 134 -5.70 -3.54 9.44
C TYR A 134 -4.42 -3.12 10.19
N ASP A 135 -3.23 -3.30 9.58
CA ASP A 135 -1.96 -2.77 10.07
C ASP A 135 -2.03 -1.24 10.31
N LEU A 136 -2.87 -0.50 9.59
CA LEU A 136 -3.07 0.94 9.75
C LEU A 136 -3.49 1.32 11.19
N ARG A 137 -4.21 0.44 11.88
CA ARG A 137 -4.69 0.70 13.25
C ARG A 137 -3.60 0.65 14.31
N PHE A 138 -2.45 0.07 13.99
CA PHE A 138 -1.36 -0.17 14.92
C PHE A 138 -0.23 0.85 14.66
N PRO A 139 -0.14 1.95 15.42
CA PRO A 139 0.90 2.96 15.23
C PRO A 139 2.32 2.38 15.32
N GLU A 140 2.51 1.30 16.09
CA GLU A 140 3.78 0.58 16.26
C GLU A 140 4.30 0.06 14.93
N VAL A 141 3.43 -0.36 14.01
CA VAL A 141 3.82 -0.84 12.69
C VAL A 141 4.47 0.30 11.90
N ALA A 142 3.79 1.43 11.77
CA ALA A 142 4.35 2.58 11.06
C ALA A 142 5.60 3.13 11.75
N ARG A 143 5.58 3.26 13.08
CA ARG A 143 6.74 3.74 13.84
C ARG A 143 7.96 2.86 13.61
N LYS A 144 7.79 1.53 13.63
CA LYS A 144 8.87 0.57 13.38
C LYS A 144 9.39 0.64 11.95
N LEU A 145 8.51 0.77 10.95
CA LEU A 145 8.91 0.95 9.55
C LEU A 145 9.75 2.23 9.37
N CYS A 146 9.26 3.36 9.90
CA CYS A 146 9.96 4.64 9.80
C CYS A 146 11.28 4.67 10.59
N ALA A 147 11.32 4.07 11.78
CA ALA A 147 12.56 3.94 12.55
C ALA A 147 13.59 3.02 11.87
N ALA A 148 13.13 2.07 11.05
CA ALA A 148 13.98 1.22 10.22
C ALA A 148 14.36 1.87 8.88
N GLY A 149 14.13 3.18 8.71
CA GLY A 149 14.60 3.95 7.56
C GLY A 149 13.59 4.10 6.43
N ALA A 150 12.30 3.79 6.63
CA ALA A 150 11.30 4.08 5.60
C ALA A 150 11.27 5.59 5.25
N GLU A 151 11.21 5.87 3.96
CA GLU A 151 11.23 7.22 3.37
C GLU A 151 9.86 7.69 2.92
N MET A 152 8.98 6.73 2.62
CA MET A 152 7.55 6.91 2.45
C MET A 152 6.79 5.74 3.09
N LEU A 153 5.55 6.00 3.52
CA LEU A 153 4.60 4.98 3.94
C LEU A 153 3.61 4.69 2.81
N VAL A 154 3.31 3.42 2.60
CA VAL A 154 2.28 2.95 1.68
C VAL A 154 1.30 2.10 2.47
N THR A 155 0.00 2.39 2.38
CA THR A 155 -1.05 1.50 2.90
C THR A 155 -1.88 0.98 1.74
N VAL A 156 -1.98 -0.34 1.60
CA VAL A 156 -2.90 -0.99 0.64
C VAL A 156 -4.05 -1.62 1.41
N ALA A 157 -5.30 -1.39 0.99
CA ALA A 157 -6.47 -1.76 1.78
C ALA A 157 -7.70 -2.16 0.97
N GLN A 158 -8.61 -2.88 1.64
CA GLN A 158 -10.04 -2.95 1.35
C GLN A 158 -10.83 -2.52 2.60
N PHE A 159 -10.71 -1.24 2.97
CA PHE A 159 -11.30 -0.64 4.15
C PHE A 159 -12.78 -0.30 3.91
N PRO A 160 -13.71 -0.71 4.80
CA PRO A 160 -15.14 -0.61 4.53
C PRO A 160 -15.69 0.81 4.72
N ALA A 161 -16.73 1.15 3.94
CA ALA A 161 -17.41 2.45 3.94
C ALA A 161 -17.82 2.92 5.34
N VAL A 162 -18.33 2.01 6.18
CA VAL A 162 -18.78 2.29 7.56
C VAL A 162 -17.67 2.74 8.51
N ARG A 163 -16.40 2.73 8.08
CA ARG A 163 -15.24 3.16 8.88
C ARG A 163 -14.34 4.18 8.15
N LEU A 164 -14.85 4.90 7.16
CA LEU A 164 -14.06 5.87 6.40
C LEU A 164 -13.51 7.04 7.25
N ASP A 165 -14.21 7.43 8.32
CA ASP A 165 -13.67 8.41 9.27
C ASP A 165 -12.40 7.90 9.96
N HIS A 166 -12.37 6.61 10.31
CA HIS A 166 -11.16 5.99 10.86
C HIS A 166 -10.05 5.92 9.82
N TRP A 167 -10.38 5.58 8.57
CA TRP A 167 -9.41 5.55 7.46
C TRP A 167 -8.72 6.90 7.30
N ARG A 168 -9.49 7.97 7.06
CA ARG A 168 -8.96 9.33 6.86
C ARG A 168 -8.15 9.83 8.05
N THR A 169 -8.67 9.60 9.26
CA THR A 169 -8.00 10.04 10.50
C THR A 169 -6.67 9.33 10.69
N LEU A 170 -6.64 8.00 10.54
CA LEU A 170 -5.44 7.21 10.77
C LEU A 170 -4.39 7.44 9.68
N VAL A 171 -4.77 7.56 8.41
CA VAL A 171 -3.82 7.86 7.33
C VAL A 171 -3.08 9.17 7.61
N LYS A 172 -3.83 10.23 7.97
CA LYS A 172 -3.24 11.52 8.36
C LYS A 172 -2.38 11.40 9.62
N ALA A 173 -2.86 10.71 10.65
CA ALA A 173 -2.11 10.54 11.89
C ALA A 173 -0.74 9.87 11.66
N ARG A 174 -0.69 8.82 10.83
CA ARG A 174 0.56 8.12 10.49
C ARG A 174 1.55 9.00 9.74
N ALA A 175 1.05 9.85 8.84
CA ALA A 175 1.88 10.82 8.12
C ALA A 175 2.48 11.85 9.09
N ILE A 176 1.64 12.47 9.92
CA ILE A 176 2.02 13.52 10.88
C ILE A 176 2.99 12.98 11.93
N GLU A 177 2.64 11.89 12.61
CA GLU A 177 3.43 11.40 13.76
C GLU A 177 4.80 10.87 13.34
N ASN A 178 4.95 10.41 12.09
CA ASN A 178 6.20 9.91 11.54
C ASN A 178 6.91 10.93 10.62
N GLN A 179 6.29 12.08 10.36
CA GLN A 179 6.76 13.15 9.49
C GLN A 179 7.23 12.57 8.15
N ILE A 180 6.29 11.96 7.43
CA ILE A 180 6.54 11.17 6.23
C ILE A 180 5.33 11.21 5.29
N HIS A 181 5.60 11.14 3.98
CA HIS A 181 4.53 10.94 3.00
C HIS A 181 3.79 9.63 3.27
N HIS A 182 2.47 9.66 3.20
CA HIS A 182 1.63 8.48 3.33
C HIS A 182 0.71 8.32 2.13
N LEU A 183 0.97 7.28 1.34
CA LEU A 183 0.31 6.93 0.09
C LEU A 183 -0.67 5.78 0.37
N ALA A 184 -1.94 6.08 0.59
CA ALA A 184 -2.92 5.13 1.06
C ALA A 184 -3.93 4.79 -0.04
N CYS A 185 -3.80 3.60 -0.61
CA CYS A 185 -4.69 3.07 -1.65
C CYS A 185 -5.71 2.10 -1.06
N ASN A 186 -6.98 2.41 -1.26
CA ASN A 186 -8.11 1.59 -0.88
C ASN A 186 -8.85 1.06 -2.11
N SER A 187 -9.49 -0.11 -2.02
CA SER A 187 -10.48 -0.51 -3.02
C SER A 187 -11.79 0.24 -2.83
N CYS A 188 -12.67 0.17 -3.82
CA CYS A 188 -14.03 0.71 -3.76
C CYS A 188 -15.07 -0.39 -4.01
N GLY A 189 -16.33 -0.01 -4.20
CA GLY A 189 -17.41 -0.92 -4.57
C GLY A 189 -18.09 -1.58 -3.37
N GLN A 190 -18.53 -2.83 -3.54
CA GLN A 190 -19.42 -3.45 -2.56
C GLN A 190 -18.75 -3.76 -1.22
N SER A 191 -17.46 -4.10 -1.25
CA SER A 191 -16.71 -4.54 -0.06
C SER A 191 -15.92 -3.42 0.63
N ALA A 192 -15.72 -2.28 -0.02
CA ALA A 192 -14.84 -1.22 0.45
C ALA A 192 -15.35 0.20 0.11
N GLY A 193 -14.93 1.18 0.89
CA GLY A 193 -15.45 2.55 0.84
C GLY A 193 -14.75 3.51 -0.12
N GLY A 194 -13.71 3.08 -0.84
CA GLY A 194 -12.88 3.99 -1.63
C GLY A 194 -12.12 4.98 -0.75
N GLN A 195 -12.10 6.24 -1.15
CA GLN A 195 -11.37 7.35 -0.51
C GLN A 195 -9.88 7.09 -0.33
N SER A 196 -9.24 6.48 -1.33
CA SER A 196 -7.78 6.51 -1.45
C SER A 196 -7.28 7.94 -1.29
N MET A 197 -6.16 8.13 -0.60
CA MET A 197 -5.64 9.47 -0.34
C MET A 197 -4.12 9.46 -0.18
N MET A 198 -3.50 10.57 -0.55
CA MET A 198 -2.07 10.81 -0.38
C MET A 198 -1.89 12.03 0.52
N VAL A 199 -1.03 11.88 1.53
CA VAL A 199 -0.83 12.89 2.58
C VAL A 199 0.65 13.21 2.69
N ASP A 200 0.96 14.50 2.79
CA ASP A 200 2.33 14.98 2.97
C ASP A 200 2.82 14.77 4.43
N PRO A 201 4.12 14.98 4.71
CA PRO A 201 4.69 14.85 6.06
C PRO A 201 4.06 15.77 7.13
N ARG A 202 3.39 16.85 6.73
CA ARG A 202 2.73 17.82 7.62
C ARG A 202 1.25 17.50 7.85
N GLY A 203 0.74 16.44 7.22
CA GLY A 203 -0.65 16.00 7.35
C GLY A 203 -1.62 16.66 6.38
N ARG A 204 -1.14 17.42 5.39
CA ARG A 204 -1.98 17.99 4.34
C ARG A 204 -2.32 16.90 3.33
N VAL A 205 -3.59 16.85 2.94
CA VAL A 205 -4.05 15.95 1.87
C VAL A 205 -3.62 16.54 0.53
N MET A 206 -2.76 15.81 -0.18
CA MET A 206 -2.24 16.18 -1.50
C MET A 206 -3.23 15.81 -2.60
N ALA A 207 -3.85 14.63 -2.45
CA ALA A 207 -4.86 14.10 -3.35
C ALA A 207 -5.81 13.18 -2.56
N SER A 208 -7.09 13.16 -2.92
CA SER A 208 -8.09 12.24 -2.37
C SER A 208 -9.06 11.82 -3.46
N ALA A 209 -9.35 10.53 -3.51
CA ALA A 209 -10.42 9.98 -4.32
C ALA A 209 -11.76 10.05 -3.57
N GLU A 210 -12.85 9.88 -4.31
CA GLU A 210 -14.18 9.66 -3.75
C GLU A 210 -14.46 8.15 -3.58
N SER A 211 -15.72 7.73 -3.67
CA SER A 211 -16.13 6.33 -3.44
C SER A 211 -16.07 5.46 -4.69
N ASP A 212 -15.89 6.03 -5.88
CA ASP A 212 -15.94 5.31 -7.16
C ASP A 212 -14.55 4.92 -7.67
N ARG A 213 -14.51 4.15 -8.77
CA ARG A 213 -13.27 3.77 -9.44
C ARG A 213 -12.52 5.01 -9.95
N GLU A 214 -11.25 5.14 -9.59
CA GLU A 214 -10.44 6.32 -9.88
C GLU A 214 -8.94 6.00 -9.92
N VAL A 215 -8.19 6.68 -10.80
CA VAL A 215 -6.72 6.72 -10.74
C VAL A 215 -6.32 8.04 -10.10
N LEU A 216 -5.91 7.97 -8.83
CA LEU A 216 -5.53 9.15 -8.07
C LEU A 216 -4.04 9.41 -8.22
N LEU A 217 -3.68 10.57 -8.76
CA LEU A 217 -2.29 10.96 -9.04
C LEU A 217 -1.82 12.08 -8.11
N ALA A 218 -0.58 12.02 -7.66
CA ALA A 218 0.10 13.13 -7.00
C ALA A 218 1.61 13.13 -7.27
N GLU A 219 2.23 14.31 -7.16
CA GLU A 219 3.68 14.45 -7.10
C GLU A 219 4.18 14.30 -5.68
N VAL A 220 5.22 13.49 -5.48
CA VAL A 220 5.86 13.27 -4.19
C VAL A 220 7.32 13.71 -4.27
N ASP A 221 7.72 14.61 -3.37
CA ASP A 221 9.12 15.00 -3.17
C ASP A 221 9.61 14.49 -1.81
N LEU A 222 10.53 13.53 -1.80
CA LEU A 222 11.05 12.98 -0.54
C LEU A 222 11.82 14.00 0.30
N ALA A 223 12.28 15.12 -0.28
CA ALA A 223 12.94 16.18 0.47
C ALA A 223 12.00 16.81 1.52
N GLU A 224 10.68 16.89 1.26
CA GLU A 224 9.75 17.49 2.22
C GLU A 224 9.67 16.71 3.54
N ARG A 225 10.05 15.42 3.54
CA ARG A 225 10.17 14.60 4.77
C ARG A 225 11.21 15.22 5.70
N ASP A 226 12.38 15.53 5.15
CA ASP A 226 13.51 16.02 5.94
C ASP A 226 13.28 17.47 6.37
N GLU A 227 12.63 18.27 5.53
CA GLU A 227 12.15 19.61 5.90
C GLU A 227 11.18 19.57 7.08
N ALA A 228 10.14 18.73 7.01
CA ALA A 228 9.16 18.61 8.08
C ALA A 228 9.80 18.17 9.41
N ARG A 229 10.80 17.28 9.34
CA ARG A 229 11.60 16.84 10.51
C ARG A 229 12.52 17.93 11.06
N GLY A 230 12.90 18.91 10.25
CA GLY A 230 13.63 20.11 10.67
C GLY A 230 12.73 21.16 11.33
N GLU A 231 11.46 21.24 10.92
CA GLU A 231 10.46 22.16 11.50
C GLU A 231 10.00 21.73 12.90
N VAL A 232 9.74 20.43 13.07
CA VAL A 232 9.36 19.84 14.35
C VAL A 232 10.27 18.66 14.64
N THR A 233 11.07 18.72 15.70
CA THR A 233 12.17 17.77 15.97
C THR A 233 11.73 16.46 16.62
N CYS A 234 10.48 16.02 16.41
CA CYS A 234 9.88 14.85 17.06
C CYS A 234 10.79 13.61 17.05
N TRP A 235 11.54 13.36 15.97
CA TRP A 235 12.45 12.21 15.86
C TRP A 235 13.72 12.32 16.72
N GLN A 236 14.23 13.53 16.92
CA GLN A 236 15.39 13.82 17.78
C GLN A 236 14.98 13.76 19.26
N ASP A 237 13.75 14.16 19.56
CA ASP A 237 13.19 14.22 20.92
C ASP A 237 12.65 12.87 21.43
N ARG A 238 12.75 11.81 20.61
CA ARG A 238 12.34 10.44 20.98
C ARG A 238 13.15 9.93 22.16
N ARG A 239 12.50 9.12 23.01
CA ARG A 239 13.10 8.41 24.14
C ARG A 239 12.92 6.89 24.04
N PRO A 240 13.58 6.19 23.10
CA PRO A 240 13.43 4.74 22.88
C PRO A 240 13.85 3.87 24.07
N GLU A 241 14.58 4.41 25.03
CA GLU A 241 14.91 3.74 26.28
C GLU A 241 13.71 3.65 27.25
N VAL A 242 12.64 4.41 26.99
CA VAL A 242 11.42 4.44 27.79
C VAL A 242 10.28 3.63 27.15
N TYR A 243 10.30 3.42 25.83
CA TYR A 243 9.27 2.70 25.06
C TYR A 243 9.83 1.83 23.92
#